data_AF-A0A2D5XLA2-F1
#
_entry.id   AF-A0A2D5XLA2-F1
#
_cell.length_a   1.000
_cell.length_b   1.000
_cell.length_c   1.000
_cell.angle_alpha   90.00
_cell.angle_beta   90.00
_cell.angle_gamma   90.00
#
_symmetry.space_group_name_H-M   'P 1'
#
loop_
_entity.id
_entity.type
_entity.pdbx_description
1 polymer ?
#
loop_
_entity_poly.entity_id
_entity_poly.type
_entity_poly.pdbx_seq_one_letter_code
_entity_poly.pdbx_strand_id
1 'polypeptide(L)'
;MIPSKTTLSTLLTILAATTCCAGCAVDEYSTQMPQQAPQGTQEHQVRRLDSVHVNGQPLTQARAQLLETHYGGLPTAGSYWYDPMSGLYGGAGQPAAGLMAAGHDFGPLPENASSGQAPLWFNGRQLTWIEVQGISALLGMPATAGRYWFDAQGNVGLENTSQPLVNLYAAAQANASRGATGGGDNFWRSYTGTGNSNAGNTEGYISFSDGSSVTYGF
;
A
#
# COMPACT_ATOMS: atom_id res chain seq x y z
N MET A 1 68.59 -36.48 -9.52
CA MET A 1 68.40 -37.68 -8.69
C MET A 1 66.87 -37.79 -8.48
N ILE A 2 66.02 -38.62 -9.14
CA ILE A 2 66.06 -40.03 -9.63
C ILE A 2 66.54 -40.98 -8.52
N PRO A 3 65.87 -42.13 -8.19
CA PRO A 3 65.06 -43.06 -9.03
C PRO A 3 63.63 -43.40 -8.48
N SER A 4 62.63 -43.85 -9.26
CA SER A 4 62.38 -45.10 -10.04
C SER A 4 62.01 -46.36 -9.22
N LYS A 5 60.87 -46.98 -9.58
CA LYS A 5 60.44 -48.42 -9.57
C LYS A 5 58.91 -48.45 -9.73
N THR A 6 58.25 -48.75 -10.85
CA THR A 6 58.15 -49.97 -11.70
C THR A 6 57.59 -51.20 -10.97
N THR A 7 56.33 -51.57 -11.27
CA THR A 7 55.86 -52.97 -11.20
C THR A 7 54.77 -53.23 -12.26
N LEU A 8 54.95 -54.36 -12.94
CA LEU A 8 54.25 -54.94 -14.08
C LEU A 8 52.93 -55.66 -13.69
N SER A 9 51.91 -55.62 -14.57
CA SER A 9 51.39 -56.75 -15.39
C SER A 9 50.60 -57.83 -14.66
N THR A 10 49.31 -57.99 -15.00
CA THR A 10 48.71 -59.31 -15.27
C THR A 10 47.50 -59.16 -16.19
N LEU A 11 47.47 -59.96 -17.25
CA LEU A 11 46.45 -60.10 -18.28
C LEU A 11 45.82 -61.49 -18.11
N LEU A 12 44.49 -61.64 -18.09
CA LEU A 12 43.84 -62.93 -18.38
C LEU A 12 42.37 -62.76 -18.86
N THR A 13 42.19 -63.03 -20.16
CA THR A 13 41.13 -63.75 -20.91
C THR A 13 40.11 -64.60 -20.08
N ILE A 14 38.87 -64.98 -20.46
CA ILE A 14 38.09 -65.14 -21.72
C ILE A 14 36.62 -65.54 -21.37
N LEU A 15 35.66 -65.26 -22.28
CA LEU A 15 34.30 -65.83 -22.56
C LEU A 15 33.27 -66.14 -21.43
N ALA A 16 32.02 -65.71 -21.65
CA ALA A 16 30.94 -66.57 -22.20
C ALA A 16 29.67 -65.77 -22.57
N ALA A 17 29.08 -66.12 -23.72
CA ALA A 17 27.75 -65.75 -24.22
C ALA A 17 26.65 -66.45 -23.36
N THR A 18 25.36 -66.12 -23.39
CA THR A 18 24.42 -66.31 -24.51
C THR A 18 22.99 -65.96 -24.01
N THR A 19 22.29 -65.07 -24.72
CA THR A 19 20.85 -65.08 -25.12
C THR A 19 19.72 -65.16 -24.07
N CYS A 20 18.79 -64.18 -24.13
CA CYS A 20 17.39 -64.47 -24.48
C CYS A 20 16.64 -63.23 -25.02
N CYS A 21 15.85 -63.47 -26.05
CA CYS A 21 15.14 -62.53 -26.92
C CYS A 21 13.77 -62.11 -26.37
N ALA A 22 13.32 -60.89 -26.70
CA ALA A 22 11.95 -60.48 -27.04
C ALA A 22 12.02 -58.94 -27.19
N GLY A 23 11.78 -58.30 -28.33
CA GLY A 23 10.55 -58.33 -29.11
C GLY A 23 9.82 -56.99 -28.92
N CYS A 24 9.41 -56.36 -30.04
CA CYS A 24 8.52 -55.17 -30.17
C CYS A 24 9.24 -53.81 -30.02
N ALA A 25 9.51 -53.01 -31.06
CA ALA A 25 8.64 -52.33 -32.04
C ALA A 25 7.90 -51.09 -31.50
N VAL A 26 8.01 -50.02 -32.31
CA VAL A 26 7.24 -48.78 -32.47
C VAL A 26 7.46 -47.56 -31.57
N ASP A 27 7.44 -46.43 -32.29
CA ASP A 27 7.52 -45.01 -31.95
C ASP A 27 6.73 -44.60 -30.70
N GLU A 28 7.22 -43.55 -30.01
CA GLU A 28 6.35 -42.44 -29.60
C GLU A 28 7.16 -41.21 -29.17
N TYR A 29 6.97 -40.15 -29.97
CA TYR A 29 6.96 -38.74 -29.61
C TYR A 29 7.24 -38.37 -28.14
N SER A 30 8.29 -37.60 -27.91
CA SER A 30 8.35 -36.68 -26.77
C SER A 30 8.53 -35.25 -27.29
N THR A 31 7.42 -34.67 -27.75
CA THR A 31 7.25 -33.22 -27.77
C THR A 31 7.35 -32.75 -26.33
N GLN A 32 8.50 -32.19 -25.94
CA GLN A 32 8.58 -31.42 -24.71
C GLN A 32 7.72 -30.18 -24.89
N MET A 33 6.52 -30.18 -24.28
CA MET A 33 5.74 -28.97 -24.13
C MET A 33 6.56 -27.96 -23.32
N PRO A 34 6.68 -26.69 -23.75
CA PRO A 34 7.23 -25.67 -22.87
C PRO A 34 6.30 -25.55 -21.67
N GLN A 35 6.85 -25.71 -20.47
CA GLN A 35 6.15 -25.41 -19.22
C GLN A 35 5.70 -23.95 -19.27
N GLN A 36 4.40 -23.74 -19.52
CA GLN A 36 3.78 -22.44 -19.33
C GLN A 36 3.82 -22.12 -17.84
N ALA A 37 4.52 -21.04 -17.49
CA ALA A 37 4.44 -20.40 -16.17
C ALA A 37 2.97 -20.12 -15.80
N PRO A 38 2.61 -20.04 -14.50
CA PRO A 38 1.21 -19.96 -14.08
C PRO A 38 0.58 -18.61 -14.48
N GLN A 39 -0.01 -18.56 -15.67
CA GLN A 39 -0.66 -17.38 -16.25
C GLN A 39 -1.91 -16.94 -15.44
N GLY A 40 -2.54 -17.86 -14.70
CA GLY A 40 -3.77 -17.59 -13.95
C GLY A 40 -3.63 -16.61 -12.78
N THR A 41 -2.46 -16.54 -12.14
CA THR A 41 -2.23 -15.63 -11.00
C THR A 41 -2.04 -14.17 -11.43
N GLN A 42 -1.33 -13.97 -12.54
CA GLN A 42 -1.04 -12.63 -13.06
C GLN A 42 -2.29 -11.99 -13.70
N GLU A 43 -3.06 -12.73 -14.50
CA GLU A 43 -4.30 -12.21 -15.09
C GLU A 43 -5.37 -11.84 -14.04
N HIS A 44 -5.46 -12.61 -12.95
CA HIS A 44 -6.42 -12.32 -11.88
C HIS A 44 -6.01 -11.08 -11.07
N GLN A 45 -4.71 -10.91 -10.79
CA GLN A 45 -4.20 -9.69 -10.15
C GLN A 45 -4.37 -8.46 -11.04
N VAL A 46 -4.07 -8.54 -12.33
CA VAL A 46 -4.25 -7.41 -13.26
C VAL A 46 -5.72 -6.98 -13.31
N ARG A 47 -6.66 -7.93 -13.45
CA ARG A 47 -8.11 -7.62 -13.41
C ARG A 47 -8.57 -6.99 -12.08
N ARG A 48 -7.93 -7.34 -10.97
CA ARG A 48 -8.21 -6.73 -9.66
C ARG A 48 -7.72 -5.28 -9.62
N LEU A 49 -6.56 -4.98 -10.18
CA LEU A 49 -6.01 -3.62 -10.21
C LEU A 49 -6.81 -2.67 -11.11
N ASP A 50 -7.36 -3.18 -12.23
CA ASP A 50 -8.22 -2.39 -13.12
C ASP A 50 -9.50 -1.86 -12.43
N SER A 51 -9.91 -2.51 -11.34
CA SER A 51 -11.06 -2.10 -10.54
C SER A 51 -10.72 -1.07 -9.45
N VAL A 52 -9.44 -0.72 -9.29
CA VAL A 52 -8.98 0.28 -8.33
C VAL A 52 -8.69 1.59 -9.04
N HIS A 53 -9.33 2.66 -8.58
CA HIS A 53 -9.11 4.01 -9.08
C HIS A 53 -8.65 4.90 -7.94
N VAL A 54 -7.60 5.68 -8.15
CA VAL A 54 -7.14 6.71 -7.20
C VAL A 54 -7.08 8.03 -7.94
N ASN A 55 -7.66 9.09 -7.37
CA ASN A 55 -7.74 10.41 -8.01
C ASN A 55 -8.38 10.37 -9.41
N GLY A 56 -9.33 9.44 -9.61
CA GLY A 56 -10.00 9.23 -10.89
C GLY A 56 -9.16 8.53 -11.96
N GLN A 57 -7.95 8.06 -11.62
CA GLN A 57 -7.07 7.33 -12.53
C GLN A 57 -6.99 5.84 -12.13
N PRO A 58 -6.94 4.91 -13.09
CA PRO A 58 -6.75 3.50 -12.78
C PRO A 58 -5.37 3.27 -12.13
N LEU A 59 -5.32 2.37 -11.14
CA LEU A 59 -4.08 2.03 -10.46
C LEU A 59 -3.19 1.18 -11.37
N THR A 60 -2.04 1.72 -11.79
CA THR A 60 -1.09 0.99 -12.62
C THR A 60 -0.39 -0.11 -11.82
N GLN A 61 0.09 -1.15 -12.50
CA GLN A 61 0.83 -2.23 -11.85
C GLN A 61 2.07 -1.75 -11.08
N ALA A 62 2.78 -0.75 -11.59
CA ALA A 62 3.94 -0.16 -10.90
C ALA A 62 3.54 0.54 -9.59
N ARG A 63 2.43 1.30 -9.61
CA ARG A 63 1.89 1.97 -8.41
C ARG A 63 1.36 0.96 -7.39
N ALA A 64 0.72 -0.10 -7.87
CA ALA A 64 0.26 -1.21 -7.04
C ALA A 64 1.42 -1.94 -6.35
N GLN A 65 2.49 -2.25 -7.09
CA GLN A 65 3.70 -2.87 -6.53
C GLN A 65 4.38 -1.97 -5.49
N LEU A 66 4.37 -0.65 -5.70
CA LEU A 66 4.87 0.31 -4.72
C LEU A 66 4.05 0.24 -3.42
N LEU A 67 2.72 0.23 -3.53
CA LEU A 67 1.84 0.08 -2.37
C LEU A 67 2.06 -1.26 -1.65
N GLU A 68 2.16 -2.35 -2.39
CA GLU A 68 2.41 -3.68 -1.83
C GLU A 68 3.77 -3.76 -1.12
N THR A 69 4.81 -3.17 -1.71
CA THR A 69 6.15 -3.12 -1.11
C THR A 69 6.18 -2.26 0.16
N HIS A 70 5.47 -1.13 0.16
CA HIS A 70 5.52 -0.16 1.24
C HIS A 70 4.54 -0.49 2.39
N TYR A 71 3.42 -1.14 2.10
CA TYR A 71 2.32 -1.38 3.05
C TYR A 71 1.94 -2.85 3.20
N GLY A 72 2.64 -3.77 2.52
CA GLY A 72 2.40 -5.20 2.62
C GLY A 72 1.10 -5.68 1.96
N GLY A 73 0.41 -4.85 1.17
CA GLY A 73 -0.85 -5.26 0.58
C GLY A 73 -1.32 -4.38 -0.57
N LEU A 74 -2.27 -4.92 -1.33
CA LEU A 74 -2.95 -4.20 -2.39
C LEU A 74 -4.27 -3.62 -1.89
N PRO A 75 -4.65 -2.41 -2.34
CA PRO A 75 -5.96 -1.86 -2.04
C PRO A 75 -7.08 -2.76 -2.60
N THR A 76 -8.20 -2.80 -1.89
CA THR A 76 -9.43 -3.44 -2.36
C THR A 76 -9.96 -2.72 -3.60
N ALA A 77 -10.69 -3.45 -4.45
CA ALA A 77 -11.42 -2.86 -5.57
C ALA A 77 -12.28 -1.68 -5.11
N GLY A 78 -12.21 -0.55 -5.82
CA GLY A 78 -12.94 0.66 -5.44
C GLY A 78 -12.33 1.95 -5.98
N SER A 79 -13.01 3.05 -5.70
CA SER A 79 -12.58 4.39 -6.06
C SER A 79 -12.15 5.16 -4.81
N TYR A 80 -10.98 5.76 -4.87
CA TYR A 80 -10.30 6.44 -3.77
C TYR A 80 -9.77 7.80 -4.22
N TRP A 81 -9.41 8.61 -3.25
CA TRP A 81 -8.59 9.79 -3.45
C TRP A 81 -7.40 9.78 -2.49
N TYR A 82 -6.35 10.45 -2.91
CA TYR A 82 -5.11 10.57 -2.16
C TYR A 82 -4.49 11.94 -2.39
N ASP A 83 -4.10 12.59 -1.30
CA ASP A 83 -3.41 13.87 -1.29
C ASP A 83 -1.89 13.66 -1.15
N PRO A 84 -1.08 13.95 -2.18
CA PRO A 84 0.36 13.72 -2.14
C PRO A 84 1.13 14.62 -1.19
N MET A 85 0.58 15.79 -0.81
CA MET A 85 1.29 16.73 0.05
C MET A 85 1.13 16.36 1.53
N SER A 86 -0.07 15.92 1.94
CA SER A 86 -0.37 15.55 3.33
C SER A 86 -0.30 14.06 3.61
N GLY A 87 -0.47 13.21 2.59
CA GLY A 87 -0.66 11.77 2.77
C GLY A 87 -2.08 11.37 3.17
N LEU A 88 -3.03 12.32 3.26
CA LEU A 88 -4.44 12.00 3.52
C LEU A 88 -5.03 11.18 2.37
N TYR A 89 -5.92 10.26 2.72
CA TYR A 89 -6.67 9.50 1.73
C TYR A 89 -8.09 9.20 2.22
N GLY A 90 -8.95 8.80 1.28
CA GLY A 90 -10.31 8.38 1.55
C GLY A 90 -10.95 7.70 0.35
N GLY A 91 -12.15 7.16 0.55
CA GLY A 91 -13.00 6.75 -0.57
C GLY A 91 -13.40 7.95 -1.41
N ALA A 92 -13.54 7.78 -2.73
CA ALA A 92 -14.03 8.83 -3.61
C ALA A 92 -15.39 9.34 -3.13
N GLY A 93 -15.50 10.66 -2.96
CA GLY A 93 -16.68 11.33 -2.43
C GLY A 93 -16.89 11.18 -0.92
N GLN A 94 -15.92 10.61 -0.19
CA GLN A 94 -15.97 10.45 1.26
C GLN A 94 -14.95 11.37 1.95
N PRO A 95 -15.17 11.72 3.23
CA PRO A 95 -14.18 12.41 4.06
C PRO A 95 -12.85 11.66 4.18
N ALA A 96 -11.84 12.31 4.76
CA ALA A 96 -10.58 11.64 5.11
C ALA A 96 -10.83 10.39 5.97
N ALA A 97 -10.26 9.27 5.52
CA ALA A 97 -10.33 7.96 6.15
C ALA A 97 -9.07 7.62 6.95
N GLY A 98 -7.93 8.24 6.62
CA GLY A 98 -6.66 7.94 7.26
C GLY A 98 -5.50 8.69 6.62
N LEU A 99 -4.30 8.30 7.02
CA LEU A 99 -3.03 8.83 6.54
C LEU A 99 -2.16 7.69 6.00
N MET A 100 -1.52 7.94 4.87
CA MET A 100 -0.44 7.15 4.28
C MET A 100 0.82 8.02 4.22
N ALA A 101 1.97 7.42 3.91
CA ALA A 101 3.18 8.20 3.69
C ALA A 101 2.95 9.19 2.54
N ALA A 102 3.30 10.46 2.75
CA ALA A 102 3.17 11.50 1.72
C ALA A 102 4.11 11.24 0.52
N GLY A 103 3.80 11.86 -0.63
CA GLY A 103 4.66 11.83 -1.81
C GLY A 103 4.35 10.74 -2.85
N HIS A 104 3.38 9.86 -2.63
CA HIS A 104 2.93 8.94 -3.70
C HIS A 104 2.36 9.69 -4.90
N ASP A 105 2.81 9.37 -6.10
CA ASP A 105 2.20 9.92 -7.32
C ASP A 105 1.05 9.03 -7.80
N PHE A 106 -0.18 9.44 -7.47
CA PHE A 106 -1.41 8.87 -8.02
C PHE A 106 -2.11 9.82 -9.00
N GLY A 107 -1.41 10.84 -9.49
CA GLY A 107 -1.99 11.90 -10.30
C GLY A 107 -2.60 13.05 -9.46
N PRO A 108 -3.11 14.10 -10.13
CA PRO A 108 -3.56 15.31 -9.48
C PRO A 108 -4.76 15.04 -8.56
N LEU A 109 -4.75 15.62 -7.36
CA LEU A 109 -5.86 15.54 -6.42
C LEU A 109 -7.07 16.32 -6.97
N PRO A 110 -8.23 15.68 -7.20
CA PRO A 110 -9.43 16.38 -7.64
C PRO A 110 -9.99 17.31 -6.56
N GLU A 111 -10.50 18.48 -6.95
CA GLU A 111 -11.11 19.42 -6.00
C GLU A 111 -12.32 18.81 -5.28
N ASN A 112 -13.13 18.03 -6.02
CA ASN A 112 -14.31 17.34 -5.51
C ASN A 112 -14.02 15.93 -4.96
N ALA A 113 -12.75 15.60 -4.68
CA ALA A 113 -12.34 14.25 -4.32
C ALA A 113 -13.09 13.66 -3.11
N SER A 114 -13.44 14.49 -2.13
CA SER A 114 -14.22 14.09 -0.94
C SER A 114 -15.69 14.54 -0.99
N SER A 115 -16.18 14.98 -2.16
CA SER A 115 -17.52 15.60 -2.30
C SER A 115 -17.76 16.72 -1.27
N GLY A 116 -16.73 17.53 -1.00
CA GLY A 116 -16.80 18.61 -0.03
C GLY A 116 -17.87 19.65 -0.38
N GLN A 117 -18.45 20.27 0.66
CA GLN A 117 -19.39 21.38 0.51
C GLN A 117 -19.00 22.59 1.38
N ALA A 118 -17.97 22.45 2.22
CA ALA A 118 -17.54 23.54 3.07
C ALA A 118 -16.72 24.55 2.26
N PRO A 119 -16.73 25.84 2.62
CA PRO A 119 -15.94 26.87 1.95
C PRO A 119 -14.46 26.83 2.41
N LEU A 120 -13.88 25.64 2.53
CA LEU A 120 -12.52 25.42 3.00
C LEU A 120 -11.83 24.37 2.14
N TRP A 121 -10.58 24.61 1.76
CA TRP A 121 -9.79 23.71 0.93
C TRP A 121 -8.44 23.39 1.55
N PHE A 122 -8.02 22.13 1.44
CA PHE A 122 -6.65 21.70 1.67
C PHE A 122 -6.05 21.16 0.38
N ASN A 123 -4.91 21.73 -0.04
CA ASN A 123 -4.15 21.29 -1.21
C ASN A 123 -5.01 21.20 -2.47
N GLY A 124 -5.92 22.16 -2.65
CA GLY A 124 -6.87 22.18 -3.77
C GLY A 124 -8.12 21.30 -3.61
N ARG A 125 -8.21 20.41 -2.62
CA ARG A 125 -9.42 19.60 -2.32
C ARG A 125 -10.37 20.37 -1.42
N GLN A 126 -11.66 20.40 -1.80
CA GLN A 126 -12.71 20.98 -0.98
C GLN A 126 -13.07 20.06 0.19
N LEU A 127 -13.06 20.59 1.41
CA LEU A 127 -13.37 19.83 2.60
C LEU A 127 -14.87 19.62 2.77
N THR A 128 -15.21 18.49 3.39
CA THR A 128 -16.55 18.22 3.90
C THR A 128 -16.81 19.03 5.17
N TRP A 129 -18.08 19.28 5.49
CA TRP A 129 -18.42 19.92 6.76
C TRP A 129 -17.90 19.15 7.97
N ILE A 130 -17.85 17.82 7.87
CA ILE A 130 -17.41 17.00 8.99
C ILE A 130 -15.92 17.14 9.29
N GLU A 131 -15.10 17.30 8.26
CA GLU A 131 -13.68 17.62 8.40
C GLU A 131 -13.51 19.02 9.03
N VAL A 132 -14.27 20.01 8.57
CA VAL A 132 -14.22 21.38 9.12
C VAL A 132 -14.63 21.42 10.60
N GLN A 133 -15.66 20.65 10.99
CA GLN A 133 -16.04 20.51 12.41
C GLN A 133 -14.93 19.85 13.23
N GLY A 134 -14.31 18.79 12.70
CA GLY A 134 -13.18 18.13 13.34
C GLY A 134 -11.99 19.07 13.55
N ILE A 135 -11.61 19.83 12.52
CA ILE A 135 -10.54 20.84 12.60
C ILE A 135 -10.91 21.93 13.61
N SER A 136 -12.14 22.43 13.59
CA SER A 136 -12.60 23.46 14.52
C SER A 136 -12.54 23.00 15.98
N ALA A 137 -12.97 21.75 16.22
CA ALA A 137 -12.87 21.13 17.55
C ALA A 137 -11.41 20.95 17.98
N LEU A 138 -10.54 20.55 17.05
CA LEU A 138 -9.11 20.36 17.31
C LEU A 138 -8.41 21.66 17.72
N LEU A 139 -8.73 22.75 17.03
CA LEU A 139 -8.17 24.07 17.27
C LEU A 139 -8.83 24.81 18.44
N GLY A 140 -10.01 24.36 18.89
CA GLY A 140 -10.80 25.05 19.90
C GLY A 140 -11.41 26.37 19.41
N MET A 141 -11.46 26.58 18.09
CA MET A 141 -12.00 27.78 17.45
C MET A 141 -12.52 27.44 16.05
N PRO A 142 -13.53 28.17 15.53
CA PRO A 142 -14.07 27.91 14.20
C PRO A 142 -13.00 28.02 13.11
N ALA A 143 -12.88 26.98 12.27
CA ALA A 143 -12.01 27.00 11.11
C ALA A 143 -12.53 28.05 10.10
N THR A 144 -11.64 28.91 9.63
CA THR A 144 -12.01 30.03 8.76
C THR A 144 -12.01 29.60 7.29
N ALA A 145 -13.05 30.00 6.54
CA ALA A 145 -13.15 29.75 5.12
C ALA A 145 -11.90 30.24 4.35
N GLY A 146 -11.48 29.49 3.34
CA GLY A 146 -10.28 29.82 2.56
C GLY A 146 -9.55 28.59 2.01
N ARG A 147 -8.49 28.86 1.26
CA ARG A 147 -7.63 27.81 0.69
C ARG A 147 -6.32 27.75 1.46
N TYR A 148 -5.97 26.55 1.90
CA TYR A 148 -4.80 26.30 2.72
C TYR A 148 -3.98 25.16 2.13
N TRP A 149 -2.68 25.21 2.32
CA TRP A 149 -1.85 24.02 2.17
C TRP A 149 -1.82 23.25 3.48
N PHE A 150 -1.70 21.92 3.38
CA PHE A 150 -1.57 21.01 4.52
C PHE A 150 -0.47 20.00 4.21
N ASP A 151 0.58 19.95 5.03
CA ASP A 151 1.73 19.06 4.80
C ASP A 151 1.70 17.78 5.65
N ALA A 152 2.62 16.87 5.33
CA ALA A 152 2.79 15.58 6.02
C ALA A 152 3.23 15.72 7.50
N GLN A 153 3.72 16.89 7.91
CA GLN A 153 4.12 17.19 9.28
C GLN A 153 2.95 17.74 10.10
N GLY A 154 1.76 17.86 9.48
CA GLY A 154 0.56 18.36 10.12
C GLY A 154 0.46 19.88 10.10
N ASN A 155 1.35 20.60 9.42
CA ASN A 155 1.30 22.05 9.34
C ASN A 155 0.23 22.48 8.33
N VAL A 156 -0.52 23.52 8.69
CA VAL A 156 -1.50 24.19 7.85
C VAL A 156 -1.11 25.65 7.69
N GLY A 157 -1.09 26.15 6.46
CA GLY A 157 -0.85 27.57 6.16
C GLY A 157 -1.69 28.04 4.96
N LEU A 158 -1.76 29.35 4.72
CA LEU A 158 -2.48 29.88 3.56
C LEU A 158 -1.78 29.48 2.27
N GLU A 159 -2.54 29.12 1.24
CA GLU A 159 -1.97 28.90 -0.10
C GLU A 159 -1.10 30.10 -0.52
N ASN A 160 0.02 29.83 -1.18
CA ASN A 160 1.03 30.80 -1.60
C ASN A 160 1.85 31.46 -0.46
N THR A 161 1.76 30.94 0.76
CA THR A 161 2.63 31.34 1.87
C THR A 161 3.49 30.17 2.34
N SER A 162 4.75 30.40 2.69
CA SER A 162 5.62 29.35 3.22
C SER A 162 5.53 29.20 4.75
N GLN A 163 4.86 30.13 5.43
CA GLN A 163 4.77 30.15 6.88
C GLN A 163 3.55 29.34 7.35
N PRO A 164 3.73 28.33 8.21
CA PRO A 164 2.61 27.62 8.81
C PRO A 164 1.87 28.54 9.79
N LEU A 165 0.54 28.49 9.75
CA LEU A 165 -0.31 29.18 10.72
C LEU A 165 -0.52 28.33 11.98
N VAL A 166 -0.67 27.03 11.80
CA VAL A 166 -0.94 26.08 12.87
C VAL A 166 -0.43 24.70 12.52
N ASN A 167 -0.23 23.85 13.52
CA ASN A 167 0.04 22.43 13.33
C ASN A 167 -1.11 21.61 13.95
N LEU A 168 -1.86 20.89 13.11
CA LEU A 168 -3.01 20.08 13.52
C LEU A 168 -2.59 18.87 14.35
N TYR A 169 -1.43 18.27 14.08
CA TYR A 169 -0.95 17.13 14.87
C TYR A 169 -0.56 17.54 16.28
N ALA A 170 0.10 18.70 16.44
CA ALA A 170 0.41 19.28 17.74
C ALA A 170 -0.87 19.63 18.51
N ALA A 171 -1.88 20.19 17.84
CA ALA A 171 -3.19 20.45 18.44
C ALA A 171 -3.89 19.16 18.90
N ALA A 172 -3.82 18.09 18.09
CA ALA A 172 -4.33 16.77 18.45
C ALA A 172 -3.63 16.19 19.68
N GLN A 173 -2.29 16.24 19.72
CA GLN A 173 -1.50 15.74 20.83
C GLN A 173 -1.78 16.53 22.13
N ALA A 174 -1.91 17.86 22.04
CA ALA A 174 -2.26 18.69 23.18
C ALA A 174 -3.66 18.33 23.73
N ASN A 175 -4.63 18.04 22.87
CA ASN A 175 -5.98 17.64 23.29
C ASN A 175 -6.01 16.21 23.84
N ALA A 176 -5.24 15.28 23.27
CA ALA A 176 -5.07 13.94 23.81
C ALA A 176 -4.47 13.98 25.22
N SER A 177 -3.47 14.82 25.45
CA SER A 177 -2.81 14.98 26.76
C SER A 177 -3.76 15.50 27.84
N ARG A 178 -4.80 16.25 27.46
CA ARG A 178 -5.84 16.75 28.37
C ARG A 178 -6.90 15.71 28.74
N GLY A 179 -6.93 14.58 28.04
CA GLY A 179 -7.89 13.48 28.26
C GLY A 179 -7.27 12.09 28.46
N ALA A 180 -5.95 11.92 28.32
CA ALA A 180 -5.29 10.63 28.32
C ALA A 180 -4.58 10.34 29.64
N THR A 181 -5.22 9.49 30.44
CA THR A 181 -4.56 8.57 31.35
C THR A 181 -3.85 7.48 30.52
N GLY A 182 -2.57 7.69 30.19
CA GLY A 182 -1.53 6.67 29.87
C GLY A 182 -1.76 5.65 28.74
N GLY A 183 -0.86 5.63 27.74
CA GLY A 183 -0.64 4.49 26.83
C GLY A 183 0.11 4.88 25.55
N GLY A 184 1.24 4.22 25.26
CA GLY A 184 2.13 4.52 24.12
C GLY A 184 1.86 3.67 22.88
N ASP A 185 0.63 3.65 22.38
CA ASP A 185 0.24 3.02 21.12
C ASP A 185 0.02 4.06 20.00
N ASN A 186 0.11 3.66 18.72
CA ASN A 186 -0.13 4.55 17.55
C ASN A 186 -1.62 4.76 17.29
N PHE A 187 -2.40 4.74 18.37
CA PHE A 187 -3.84 4.87 18.30
C PHE A 187 -4.20 6.30 17.94
N TRP A 188 -4.89 6.47 16.82
CA TRP A 188 -5.41 7.75 16.38
C TRP A 188 -6.94 7.70 16.33
N ARG A 189 -7.58 8.81 16.67
CA ARG A 189 -9.02 9.01 16.53
C ARG A 189 -9.27 10.27 15.73
N SER A 190 -10.11 10.17 14.71
CA SER A 190 -10.72 11.29 14.02
C SER A 190 -12.24 11.27 14.27
N TYR A 191 -12.94 12.27 13.73
CA TYR A 191 -14.41 12.25 13.74
C TYR A 191 -14.98 11.10 12.90
N THR A 192 -14.29 10.71 11.84
CA THR A 192 -14.77 9.79 10.80
C THR A 192 -14.32 8.35 11.04
N GLY A 193 -13.42 8.14 12.01
CA GLY A 193 -12.94 6.82 12.36
C GLY A 193 -11.89 6.82 13.45
N THR A 194 -11.45 5.63 13.81
CA THR A 194 -10.37 5.38 14.77
C THR A 194 -9.46 4.32 14.18
N GLY A 195 -8.15 4.49 14.28
CA GLY A 195 -7.22 3.48 13.83
C GLY A 195 -6.09 3.26 14.81
N ASN A 196 -5.40 2.16 14.63
CA ASN A 196 -4.16 1.86 15.32
C ASN A 196 -3.25 1.12 14.35
N SER A 197 -1.95 1.31 14.49
CA SER A 197 -0.95 0.57 13.72
C SER A 197 0.25 0.22 14.58
N ASN A 198 1.06 -0.75 14.13
CA ASN A 198 2.35 -1.02 14.75
C ASN A 198 3.34 0.14 14.49
N ALA A 199 4.47 0.17 15.21
CA ALA A 199 5.44 1.25 15.09
C ALA A 199 6.03 1.44 13.68
N GLY A 200 5.99 0.40 12.85
CA GLY A 200 6.45 0.42 11.46
C GLY A 200 5.36 0.75 10.43
N ASN A 201 4.11 0.93 10.87
CA ASN A 201 2.92 1.05 10.02
C ASN A 201 2.77 -0.09 8.98
N THR A 202 3.29 -1.29 9.28
CA THR A 202 3.15 -2.46 8.41
C THR A 202 1.89 -3.26 8.71
N GLU A 203 1.31 -3.09 9.89
CA GLU A 203 0.08 -3.74 10.34
C GLU A 203 -0.79 -2.75 11.11
N GLY A 204 -2.12 -2.85 10.97
CA GLY A 204 -3.05 -1.98 11.66
C GLY A 204 -4.53 -2.20 11.31
N TYR A 205 -5.38 -1.38 11.92
CA TYR A 205 -6.79 -1.32 11.60
C TYR A 205 -7.29 0.12 11.51
N ILE A 206 -8.36 0.30 10.74
CA ILE A 206 -9.12 1.53 10.61
C ILE A 206 -10.59 1.16 10.80
N SER A 207 -11.21 1.69 11.84
CA SER A 207 -12.63 1.57 12.11
C SER A 207 -13.31 2.88 11.76
N PHE A 208 -14.38 2.84 10.99
CA PHE A 208 -15.14 4.00 10.57
C PHE A 208 -16.31 4.28 11.53
N SER A 209 -16.83 5.50 11.49
CA SER A 209 -17.97 5.93 12.32
C SER A 209 -19.28 5.18 12.02
N ASP A 210 -19.37 4.53 10.85
CA ASP A 210 -20.51 3.68 10.46
C ASP A 210 -20.38 2.24 10.98
N GLY A 211 -19.33 1.94 11.75
CA GLY A 211 -19.07 0.62 12.32
C GLY A 211 -18.34 -0.34 11.39
N SER A 212 -18.07 0.04 10.15
CA SER A 212 -17.20 -0.74 9.26
C SER A 212 -15.74 -0.67 9.72
N SER A 213 -14.95 -1.71 9.45
CA SER A 213 -13.52 -1.69 9.74
C SER A 213 -12.71 -2.38 8.66
N VAL A 214 -11.50 -1.90 8.44
CA VAL A 214 -10.52 -2.43 7.49
C VAL A 214 -9.22 -2.66 8.23
N THR A 215 -8.70 -3.88 8.16
CA THR A 215 -7.40 -4.26 8.70
C THR A 215 -6.38 -4.42 7.56
N TYR A 216 -5.12 -4.12 7.82
CA TYR A 216 -4.01 -4.34 6.88
C TYR A 216 -2.76 -4.82 7.62
N GLY A 217 -1.82 -5.39 6.86
CA GLY A 217 -0.67 -6.14 7.40
C GLY A 217 -1.03 -7.57 7.80
N PHE A 218 -0.03 -8.45 7.77
CA PHE A 218 -0.14 -9.87 8.08
C PHE A 218 0.91 -10.29 9.12
#